data_AF-A0A9N7G776-F1
#
_entry.id   AF-A0A9N7G776-F1
#
_cell.length_a   1.000
_cell.length_b   1.000
_cell.length_c   1.000
_cell.angle_alpha   90.00
_cell.angle_beta   90.00
_cell.angle_gamma   90.00
#
_symmetry.space_group_name_H-M   'P 1'
#
loop_
_entity.id
_entity.type
_entity.pdbx_description
1 polymer ?
#
loop_
_entity_poly.entity_id
_entity_poly.type
_entity_poly.pdbx_seq_one_letter_code
_entity_poly.pdbx_strand_id
1 'polypeptide(L)'
;MILGYEKTNNPKDGYKLKEIPTNINKVPKYLPGIVTSLEGAFKNNQNEKIDGIEHWDTSKVKNMYQTFFGANKFNTDISKWKTSSVTDMRCMFAYTNSFNKDLSEWNVEKTFLSLGFAKGSSYENNRALWPHFKNNNR
;
A
#
# COMPACT_ATOMS: atom_id res chain seq x y z
N MET A 1 -10.15 -14.98 10.55
CA MET A 1 -9.73 -14.82 9.14
C MET A 1 -8.28 -15.25 9.02
N ILE A 2 -7.93 -15.98 7.96
CA ILE A 2 -6.54 -16.30 7.58
C ILE A 2 -6.26 -15.55 6.28
N LEU A 3 -5.05 -14.98 6.14
CA LEU A 3 -4.63 -14.32 4.91
C LEU A 3 -4.29 -15.38 3.85
N GLY A 4 -4.97 -15.34 2.71
CA GLY A 4 -4.61 -16.15 1.54
C GLY A 4 -3.52 -15.46 0.72
N TYR A 5 -2.57 -16.22 0.18
CA TYR A 5 -1.53 -15.70 -0.71
C TYR A 5 -1.25 -16.69 -1.83
N GLU A 6 -0.69 -16.23 -2.93
CA GLU A 6 -0.39 -17.03 -4.11
C GLU A 6 0.96 -16.67 -4.72
N LYS A 7 1.60 -17.65 -5.35
CA LYS A 7 2.88 -17.44 -6.04
C LYS A 7 2.62 -16.63 -7.30
N THR A 8 3.41 -15.59 -7.51
CA THR A 8 3.28 -14.74 -8.70
C THR A 8 4.09 -15.28 -9.86
N ASN A 9 3.59 -15.07 -11.08
CA ASN A 9 4.37 -15.34 -12.31
C ASN A 9 5.40 -14.23 -12.60
N ASN A 10 5.29 -13.08 -11.95
CA ASN A 10 6.28 -12.02 -12.03
C ASN A 10 7.55 -12.45 -11.27
N PRO A 11 8.70 -12.65 -11.93
CA PRO A 11 9.93 -13.11 -11.27
C PRO A 11 10.49 -12.10 -10.25
N LYS A 12 10.03 -10.85 -10.27
CA LYS A 12 10.39 -9.83 -9.28
C LYS A 12 9.60 -9.96 -7.98
N ASP A 13 8.47 -10.65 -8.03
CA ASP A 13 7.57 -10.92 -6.91
C ASP A 13 7.72 -12.39 -6.48
N GLY A 14 7.67 -12.66 -5.17
CA GLY A 14 7.63 -14.00 -4.62
C GLY A 14 6.18 -14.48 -4.45
N TYR A 15 5.56 -14.06 -3.36
CA TYR A 15 4.16 -14.35 -3.07
C TYR A 15 3.36 -13.05 -2.91
N LYS A 16 2.19 -13.03 -3.52
CA LYS A 16 1.22 -11.94 -3.47
C LYS A 16 0.12 -12.28 -2.48
N LEU A 17 -0.24 -11.29 -1.65
CA LEU A 17 -1.44 -11.36 -0.83
C LEU A 17 -2.67 -11.36 -1.73
N LYS A 18 -3.57 -12.33 -1.56
CA LYS A 18 -4.85 -12.34 -2.28
C LYS A 18 -5.65 -11.10 -1.90
N GLU A 19 -6.38 -10.56 -2.86
CA GLU A 19 -7.25 -9.40 -2.64
C GLU A 19 -8.21 -9.68 -1.49
N ILE A 20 -8.26 -8.73 -0.56
CA ILE A 20 -9.13 -8.77 0.61
C ILE A 20 -10.50 -8.27 0.17
N PRO A 21 -11.60 -9.02 0.44
CA PRO A 21 -12.94 -8.58 0.05
C PRO A 21 -13.25 -7.19 0.58
N THR A 22 -13.90 -6.37 -0.25
CA THR A 22 -14.00 -4.91 -0.04
C THR A 22 -14.72 -4.51 1.24
N ASN A 23 -15.54 -5.40 1.82
CA ASN A 23 -16.27 -5.19 3.07
C ASN A 23 -15.49 -5.61 4.32
N ILE A 24 -14.31 -6.21 4.19
CA ILE A 24 -13.50 -6.65 5.34
C ILE A 24 -12.74 -5.47 5.93
N ASN A 25 -12.92 -5.26 7.23
CA ASN A 25 -12.33 -4.18 8.02
C ASN A 25 -11.37 -4.69 9.12
N LYS A 26 -11.01 -5.97 9.09
CA LYS A 26 -10.12 -6.58 10.08
C LYS A 26 -9.35 -7.75 9.47
N VAL A 27 -8.05 -7.73 9.67
CA VAL A 27 -7.11 -8.76 9.24
C VAL A 27 -6.26 -9.25 10.42
N PRO A 28 -5.58 -10.40 10.31
CA PRO A 28 -4.57 -10.80 11.28
C PRO A 28 -3.49 -9.73 11.48
N LYS A 29 -3.02 -9.57 12.72
CA LYS A 29 -1.95 -8.61 13.07
C LYS A 29 -0.59 -8.94 12.47
N TYR A 30 -0.44 -10.15 11.92
CA TYR A 30 0.79 -10.64 11.32
C TYR A 30 0.59 -10.84 9.82
N LEU A 31 1.42 -10.18 9.02
CA LEU A 31 1.60 -10.47 7.60
C LEU A 31 2.57 -11.65 7.48
N PRO A 32 2.20 -12.77 6.83
CA PRO A 32 3.12 -13.86 6.59
C PRO A 32 4.39 -13.37 5.90
N GLY A 33 5.56 -13.59 6.50
CA GLY A 33 6.84 -13.10 6.00
C GLY A 33 7.30 -13.67 4.64
N ILE A 34 6.49 -14.54 4.03
CA ILE A 34 6.65 -15.01 2.66
C ILE A 34 6.00 -14.05 1.64
N VAL A 35 5.04 -13.23 2.08
CA VAL A 35 4.37 -12.24 1.25
C VAL A 35 5.35 -11.12 0.93
N THR A 36 5.60 -10.94 -0.37
CA THR A 36 6.48 -9.91 -0.91
C THR A 36 5.73 -8.91 -1.79
N SER A 37 4.44 -9.15 -2.05
CA SER A 37 3.60 -8.27 -2.85
C SER A 37 2.26 -8.03 -2.17
N LEU A 38 1.91 -6.76 -2.01
CA LEU A 38 0.60 -6.26 -1.57
C LEU A 38 -0.19 -5.69 -2.75
N GLU A 39 0.16 -6.10 -3.97
CA GLU A 39 -0.47 -5.60 -5.19
C GLU A 39 -2.00 -5.74 -5.12
N GLY A 40 -2.72 -4.64 -5.18
CA GLY A 40 -4.19 -4.63 -5.16
C GLY A 40 -4.82 -5.25 -3.91
N ALA A 41 -4.06 -5.52 -2.83
CA ALA A 41 -4.54 -6.30 -1.69
C ALA A 41 -5.79 -5.70 -1.02
N PHE A 42 -5.97 -4.38 -1.05
CA PHE A 42 -7.12 -3.66 -0.51
C PHE A 42 -7.79 -2.77 -1.56
N LYS A 43 -7.69 -3.16 -2.83
CA LYS A 43 -8.32 -2.43 -3.93
C LYS A 43 -9.83 -2.30 -3.67
N ASN A 44 -10.36 -1.09 -3.86
CA ASN A 44 -11.76 -0.73 -3.66
C ASN A 44 -12.32 -1.06 -2.26
N ASN A 45 -11.47 -1.25 -1.23
CA ASN A 45 -11.96 -1.51 0.12
C ASN A 45 -12.84 -0.33 0.61
N GLN A 46 -13.99 -0.65 1.20
CA GLN A 46 -15.03 0.30 1.54
C GLN A 46 -14.99 0.74 3.00
N ASN A 47 -13.98 0.32 3.77
CA ASN A 47 -13.88 0.62 5.18
C ASN A 47 -12.90 1.77 5.45
N GLU A 48 -13.25 2.60 6.41
CA GLU A 48 -12.36 3.65 6.91
C GLU A 48 -11.18 3.04 7.68
N LYS A 49 -11.50 2.10 8.55
CA LYS A 49 -10.52 1.39 9.37
C LYS A 49 -10.38 -0.06 8.90
N ILE A 50 -9.14 -0.53 8.80
CA ILE A 50 -8.81 -1.94 8.58
C ILE A 50 -7.93 -2.40 9.74
N ASP A 51 -8.54 -2.91 10.80
CA ASP A 51 -7.85 -3.34 12.02
C ASP A 51 -6.80 -4.42 11.72
N GLY A 52 -5.58 -4.23 12.21
CA GLY A 52 -4.50 -5.21 12.16
C GLY A 52 -3.40 -4.88 11.15
N ILE A 53 -3.67 -4.08 10.11
CA ILE A 53 -2.65 -3.72 9.12
C ILE A 53 -1.57 -2.79 9.69
N GLU A 54 -1.90 -2.02 10.73
CA GLU A 54 -0.97 -1.12 11.44
C GLU A 54 0.16 -1.88 12.15
N HIS A 55 0.01 -3.19 12.31
CA HIS A 55 0.98 -4.07 12.96
C HIS A 55 1.85 -4.88 11.99
N TRP A 56 1.57 -4.81 10.68
CA TRP A 56 2.29 -5.62 9.70
C TRP A 56 3.75 -5.20 9.56
N ASP A 57 4.66 -6.18 9.61
CA ASP A 57 6.04 -5.99 9.18
C ASP A 57 6.13 -6.11 7.66
N THR A 58 6.21 -4.95 6.98
CA THR A 58 6.30 -4.89 5.52
C THR A 58 7.75 -4.89 5.00
N SER A 59 8.76 -5.14 5.85
CA SER A 59 10.20 -5.08 5.47
C SER A 59 10.59 -5.92 4.25
N LYS A 60 9.85 -6.99 3.97
CA LYS A 60 10.07 -7.89 2.82
C LYS A 60 9.20 -7.57 1.60
N VAL A 61 8.26 -6.64 1.71
CA VAL A 61 7.38 -6.24 0.62
C VAL A 61 8.18 -5.44 -0.41
N LYS A 62 8.07 -5.85 -1.67
CA LYS A 62 8.73 -5.25 -2.84
C LYS A 62 7.75 -4.52 -3.76
N ASN A 63 6.50 -4.95 -3.76
CA ASN A 63 5.47 -4.45 -4.66
C ASN A 63 4.23 -3.98 -3.87
N MET A 64 3.89 -2.71 -4.00
CA MET A 64 2.70 -2.06 -3.42
C MET A 64 1.81 -1.42 -4.51
N TYR A 65 1.88 -1.94 -5.74
CA TYR A 65 1.08 -1.45 -6.85
C TYR A 65 -0.41 -1.54 -6.54
N GLN A 66 -1.13 -0.42 -6.65
CA GLN A 66 -2.58 -0.35 -6.43
C GLN A 66 -3.09 -0.88 -5.06
N THR A 67 -2.25 -0.99 -4.02
CA THR A 67 -2.66 -1.62 -2.75
C THR A 67 -3.96 -1.08 -2.18
N PHE A 68 -4.20 0.24 -2.23
CA PHE A 68 -5.44 0.89 -1.77
C PHE A 68 -6.18 1.64 -2.90
N PHE A 69 -5.95 1.25 -4.16
CA PHE A 69 -6.57 1.89 -5.31
C PHE A 69 -8.10 1.90 -5.16
N GLY A 70 -8.72 3.08 -5.22
CA GLY A 70 -10.18 3.23 -5.10
C GLY A 70 -10.75 2.94 -3.71
N ALA A 71 -9.92 2.70 -2.69
CA ALA A 71 -10.36 2.49 -1.31
C ALA A 71 -10.78 3.83 -0.67
N ASN A 72 -11.87 4.42 -1.17
CA ASN A 72 -12.21 5.83 -0.99
C ASN A 72 -12.27 6.30 0.48
N LYS A 73 -12.70 5.43 1.38
CA LYS A 73 -12.87 5.71 2.80
C LYS A 73 -11.63 5.43 3.65
N PHE A 74 -10.67 4.68 3.13
CA PHE A 74 -9.53 4.18 3.90
C PHE A 74 -8.73 5.32 4.56
N ASN A 75 -8.52 5.21 5.88
CA ASN A 75 -7.78 6.19 6.67
C ASN A 75 -7.06 5.58 7.90
N THR A 76 -6.68 4.30 7.83
CA THR A 76 -5.89 3.65 8.89
C THR A 76 -4.45 4.15 8.84
N ASP A 77 -3.86 4.43 10.00
CA ASP A 77 -2.45 4.84 10.09
C ASP A 77 -1.50 3.67 9.74
N ILE A 78 -0.72 3.87 8.69
CA ILE A 78 0.29 2.95 8.17
C ILE A 78 1.68 3.60 8.08
N SER A 79 1.87 4.74 8.77
CA SER A 79 3.17 5.45 8.83
C SER A 79 4.33 4.54 9.27
N LYS A 80 4.03 3.52 10.09
CA LYS A 80 5.02 2.54 10.59
C LYS A 80 5.40 1.44 9.60
N TRP A 81 4.80 1.37 8.43
CA TRP A 81 5.20 0.41 7.40
C TRP A 81 6.64 0.68 6.94
N LYS A 82 7.40 -0.39 6.74
CA LYS A 82 8.78 -0.34 6.24
C LYS A 82 8.76 -0.48 4.72
N THR A 83 9.23 0.55 4.02
CA THR A 83 9.17 0.64 2.54
C THR A 83 10.52 0.56 1.84
N SER A 84 11.64 0.40 2.58
CA SER A 84 13.01 0.38 2.05
C SER A 84 13.32 -0.74 1.03
N SER A 85 12.43 -1.72 0.91
CA SER A 85 12.52 -2.82 -0.07
C SER A 85 11.60 -2.64 -1.28
N VAL A 86 10.72 -1.64 -1.24
CA VAL A 86 9.67 -1.43 -2.24
C VAL A 86 10.24 -0.77 -3.50
N THR A 87 9.95 -1.38 -4.65
CA THR A 87 10.39 -0.91 -5.96
C THR A 87 9.25 -0.34 -6.81
N ASP A 88 8.00 -0.67 -6.48
CA ASP A 88 6.81 -0.22 -7.21
C ASP A 88 5.70 0.22 -6.24
N MET A 89 5.29 1.49 -6.35
CA MET A 89 4.20 2.10 -5.58
C MET A 89 3.17 2.80 -6.49
N ARG A 90 3.15 2.47 -7.79
CA ARG A 90 2.26 3.15 -8.73
C ARG A 90 0.80 3.02 -8.28
N CYS A 91 0.07 4.13 -8.37
CA CYS A 91 -1.36 4.19 -8.06
C CYS A 91 -1.78 3.65 -6.68
N MET A 92 -0.86 3.57 -5.69
CA MET A 92 -1.13 2.96 -4.38
C MET A 92 -2.35 3.56 -3.67
N PHE A 93 -2.50 4.88 -3.70
CA PHE A 93 -3.59 5.67 -3.12
C PHE A 93 -4.40 6.44 -4.17
N ALA A 94 -4.37 6.01 -5.44
CA ALA A 94 -5.18 6.67 -6.45
C ALA A 94 -6.67 6.51 -6.11
N TYR A 95 -7.42 7.61 -6.14
CA TYR A 95 -8.84 7.70 -5.76
C TYR A 95 -9.17 7.33 -4.29
N THR A 96 -8.19 7.40 -3.38
CA THR A 96 -8.34 7.17 -1.92
C THR A 96 -8.64 8.48 -1.18
N ASN A 97 -9.87 9.00 -1.28
CA ASN A 97 -10.20 10.37 -0.89
C ASN A 97 -10.09 10.71 0.60
N SER A 98 -10.20 9.74 1.50
CA SER A 98 -10.21 10.01 2.95
C SER A 98 -8.82 9.92 3.59
N PHE A 99 -7.83 9.41 2.86
CA PHE A 99 -6.50 9.15 3.41
C PHE A 99 -5.70 10.44 3.58
N ASN A 100 -5.16 10.66 4.80
CA ASN A 100 -4.43 11.89 5.15
C ASN A 100 -3.28 11.68 6.16
N LYS A 101 -2.72 10.47 6.24
CA LYS A 101 -1.66 10.15 7.20
C LYS A 101 -0.31 10.67 6.70
N ASP A 102 0.57 11.03 7.61
CA ASP A 102 1.92 11.46 7.27
C ASP A 102 2.79 10.25 6.93
N LEU A 103 3.29 10.21 5.69
CA LEU A 103 4.17 9.17 5.15
C LEU A 103 5.54 9.73 4.74
N SER A 104 5.89 10.95 5.17
CA SER A 104 7.16 11.61 4.82
C SER A 104 8.40 10.79 5.24
N GLU A 105 8.28 10.01 6.31
CA GLU A 105 9.34 9.13 6.85
C GLU A 105 9.53 7.82 6.09
N TRP A 106 8.71 7.53 5.07
CA TRP A 106 8.89 6.33 4.26
C TRP A 106 10.15 6.41 3.39
N ASN A 107 11.06 5.45 3.57
CA ASN A 107 12.21 5.29 2.68
C ASN A 107 11.74 4.74 1.32
N VAL A 108 11.85 5.57 0.28
CA VAL A 108 11.46 5.26 -1.11
C VAL A 108 12.65 5.31 -2.07
N GLU A 109 13.88 5.15 -1.58
CA GLU A 109 15.10 5.29 -2.41
C GLU A 109 15.20 4.27 -3.54
N LYS A 110 14.58 3.10 -3.36
CA LYS A 110 14.50 2.02 -4.35
C LYS A 110 13.24 2.09 -5.22
N THR A 111 12.32 3.00 -4.94
CA THR A 111 11.09 3.15 -5.74
C THR A 111 11.42 3.97 -6.98
N PHE A 112 11.41 3.29 -8.13
CA PHE A 112 11.68 3.94 -9.42
C PHE A 112 10.42 4.53 -10.05
N LEU A 113 9.24 4.04 -9.65
CA LEU A 113 7.94 4.43 -10.23
C LEU A 113 6.95 4.82 -9.13
N SER A 114 6.67 6.12 -9.00
CA SER A 114 5.61 6.71 -8.15
C SER A 114 4.44 7.26 -8.98
N LEU A 115 4.36 6.89 -10.27
CA LEU A 115 3.34 7.40 -11.19
C LEU A 115 1.94 7.20 -10.62
N GLY A 116 1.20 8.30 -10.52
CA GLY A 116 -0.17 8.31 -10.03
C GLY A 116 -0.32 7.90 -8.57
N PHE A 117 0.75 7.92 -7.75
CA PHE A 117 0.76 7.45 -6.36
C PHE A 117 -0.51 7.77 -5.59
N ALA A 118 -1.01 9.02 -5.66
CA ALA A 118 -2.31 9.38 -5.11
C ALA A 118 -3.22 10.15 -6.09
N LYS A 119 -3.11 9.90 -7.40
CA LYS A 119 -3.89 10.61 -8.43
C LYS A 119 -5.40 10.53 -8.14
N GLY A 120 -6.09 11.66 -8.27
CA GLY A 120 -7.54 11.77 -8.07
C GLY A 120 -7.99 11.59 -6.63
N SER A 121 -7.07 11.63 -5.65
CA SER A 121 -7.39 11.62 -4.22
C SER A 121 -7.21 13.00 -3.61
N SER A 122 -7.77 13.24 -2.41
CA SER A 122 -7.47 14.45 -1.63
C SER A 122 -5.99 14.54 -1.25
N TYR A 123 -5.34 13.39 -1.11
CA TYR A 123 -3.92 13.25 -0.81
C TYR A 123 -3.04 13.77 -1.94
N GLU A 124 -3.55 13.89 -3.17
CA GLU A 124 -2.79 14.39 -4.33
C GLU A 124 -2.24 15.81 -4.12
N ASN A 125 -2.90 16.68 -3.36
CA ASN A 125 -2.42 18.04 -3.20
C ASN A 125 -1.59 18.24 -1.91
N ASN A 126 -1.53 17.23 -1.04
CA ASN A 126 -0.84 17.29 0.26
C ASN A 126 0.58 16.71 0.18
N ARG A 127 1.42 17.25 -0.71
CA ARG A 127 2.79 16.74 -0.97
C ARG A 127 3.71 16.72 0.25
N ALA A 128 3.45 17.53 1.28
CA ALA A 128 4.22 17.51 2.52
C ALA A 128 4.06 16.19 3.31
N LEU A 129 2.94 15.49 3.12
CA LEU A 129 2.68 14.19 3.75
C LEU A 129 3.26 13.03 2.92
N TRP A 130 3.69 13.29 1.69
CA TRP A 130 4.16 12.24 0.79
C TRP A 130 5.56 11.77 1.15
N PRO A 131 5.89 10.49 0.84
CA PRO A 131 7.28 10.07 0.79
C PRO A 131 8.09 10.90 -0.23
N HIS A 132 9.37 11.10 0.06
CA HIS A 132 10.28 11.87 -0.78
C HIS A 132 10.78 11.07 -2.00
N PHE A 133 9.95 10.90 -3.03
CA PHE A 133 10.35 10.22 -4.27
C PHE A 133 11.39 11.02 -5.07
N LYS A 134 12.41 10.33 -5.61
CA LYS A 134 13.47 10.93 -6.44
C LYS A 134 12.97 11.52 -7.76
N ASN A 135 11.91 10.96 -8.35
CA ASN A 135 11.39 11.32 -9.67
C ASN A 135 9.91 11.75 -9.60
N ASN A 136 9.61 12.87 -8.95
CA ASN A 136 8.27 13.47 -8.97
C ASN A 136 8.00 14.29 -10.25
N ASN A 137 8.44 13.78 -11.40
CA ASN A 137 8.24 14.49 -12.68
C ASN A 137 6.83 14.23 -13.20
N ARG A 138 6.13 15.35 -13.42
CA ARG A 138 4.78 15.52 -13.95
C ARG A 138 4.56 14.77 -15.25
#